data_AF-A0A494J8S1-F1
#
_entry.id   AF-A0A494J8S1-F1
#
_cell.length_a   1.000
_cell.length_b   1.000
_cell.length_c   1.000
_cell.angle_alpha   90.00
_cell.angle_beta   90.00
_cell.angle_gamma   90.00
#
_symmetry.space_group_name_H-M   'P 1'
#
loop_
_entity.id
_entity.type
_entity.pdbx_description
1 polymer ?
#
loop_
_entity_poly.entity_id
_entity_poly.type
_entity_poly.pdbx_seq_one_letter_code
_entity_poly.pdbx_strand_id
1 'polypeptide(L)'
;MSDCLKFRILSIVSICALLFTISCNKETKEQVTVNDSNTDKNFISFAIKTDIVPRQGKEKIFIKLDSITNGLSVKDKALYRDYMKYALSKKDSSDYYLSKIDTVGRSVDVRDLIELYTFKDGFKSDAIGPKITEAIFKKISSEEKRKSPLLFKYYDLMAQAFYINKNIVKSTEYFKLSFDNNPEKNTASEKIKYYEVLFLYAMESSNIKEMEINQKKAEHIARQEKNEYELSRTMDYKAIIYGLKKMPDSGVYYSKKSFQYLESTNRLNPVAFINLAINYQGNKEFDSAIKYSDEGIKWSVKHKDSSGMAEFYAVLSDAYKGKGDYKNSLKNIDTFYKLRLKNINDIQKDKVYEIEQKFKSENKDLTISSLKTKNKLNNRIILQQKWLMFIVGATFLLGGFVLYNFLKRKNLQSRAERLLVENDKLKLEQKTFQLKISPHFIFNTVSNLQGLISEKETTKSISYLTKFARLMRNILEFEKEDFISIEDEIRLLEDYMQLQQMRFKTSFEYSITVDDNIEPYLQLIPPMLLQPFVENSIVHGFGNIDYIGKINIIFENKTGNMEIIIQDNGRGEAAQNVDGNKQSLSTSITRQRLKVLFPKTNSYVHTMAQDNGFRVEISIPIITEE
;
A
#
# COMPACT_ATOMS: atom_id res chain seq x y z
N MET A 1 23.35 33.97 -13.23
CA MET A 1 22.32 33.58 -12.25
C MET A 1 22.11 32.07 -12.40
N SER A 2 23.09 31.29 -11.92
CA SER A 2 23.08 30.54 -10.63
C SER A 2 22.02 29.43 -10.65
N ASP A 3 22.42 28.23 -11.08
CA ASP A 3 22.82 27.09 -10.21
C ASP A 3 21.63 26.45 -9.50
N CYS A 4 21.20 25.23 -9.87
CA CYS A 4 21.84 23.94 -9.61
C CYS A 4 21.62 23.43 -8.16
N LEU A 5 20.88 22.32 -8.05
CA LEU A 5 21.08 21.18 -7.14
C LEU A 5 20.84 21.30 -5.60
N LYS A 6 20.27 20.18 -5.10
CA LYS A 6 20.57 19.44 -3.84
C LYS A 6 19.87 19.81 -2.51
N PHE A 7 18.99 18.89 -2.09
CA PHE A 7 19.16 17.96 -0.95
C PHE A 7 19.72 18.45 0.41
N ARG A 8 18.92 18.30 1.48
CA ARG A 8 19.19 17.70 2.84
C ARG A 8 18.08 18.15 3.81
N ILE A 9 17.24 17.31 4.45
CA ILE A 9 17.41 16.30 5.52
C ILE A 9 17.99 16.86 6.85
N LEU A 10 17.24 16.56 7.94
CA LEU A 10 17.48 16.66 9.41
C LEU A 10 17.13 18.01 10.07
N SER A 11 16.18 18.10 11.00
CA SER A 11 16.24 17.55 12.37
C SER A 11 14.87 17.74 13.08
N ILE A 12 14.21 16.68 13.59
CA ILE A 12 14.27 16.10 14.96
C ILE A 12 13.44 16.88 16.03
N VAL A 13 12.26 16.32 16.32
CA VAL A 13 11.69 15.92 17.63
C VAL A 13 10.99 16.94 18.55
N SER A 14 9.80 16.50 19.00
CA SER A 14 8.97 16.89 20.15
C SER A 14 8.23 18.23 20.02
N ILE A 15 6.89 18.28 20.09
CA ILE A 15 6.10 17.85 21.26
C ILE A 15 4.73 17.31 20.83
N CYS A 16 4.36 16.17 21.43
CA CYS A 16 3.03 15.58 21.42
C CYS A 16 1.97 16.49 22.04
N ALA A 17 0.84 16.68 21.36
CA ALA A 17 -0.52 16.54 21.92
C ALA A 17 -1.56 17.15 20.95
N LEU A 18 -2.23 16.29 20.17
CA LEU A 18 -3.69 16.30 19.95
C LEU A 18 -4.02 15.48 18.70
N LEU A 19 -4.59 14.32 18.98
CA LEU A 19 -5.20 13.39 18.04
C LEU A 19 -6.44 14.01 17.39
N PHE A 20 -6.58 13.73 16.09
CA PHE A 20 -7.82 13.66 15.31
C PHE A 20 -8.71 14.92 15.21
N THR A 21 -8.54 15.67 14.11
CA THR A 21 -9.67 16.19 13.31
C THR A 21 -9.30 16.26 11.82
N ILE A 22 -9.78 15.25 11.08
CA ILE A 22 -10.50 15.34 9.80
C ILE A 22 -10.12 16.52 8.88
N SER A 23 -9.35 16.25 7.83
CA SER A 23 -9.52 16.95 6.54
C SER A 23 -9.21 15.98 5.41
N CYS A 24 -10.24 15.27 4.97
CA CYS A 24 -10.28 14.70 3.63
C CYS A 24 -11.56 15.23 3.01
N ASN A 25 -11.36 16.09 2.01
CA ASN A 25 -12.36 16.68 1.15
C ASN A 25 -13.27 15.56 0.59
N LYS A 26 -14.41 15.35 1.23
CA LYS A 26 -15.53 14.63 0.63
C LYS A 26 -16.27 15.67 -0.19
N GLU A 27 -16.23 15.50 -1.51
CA GLU A 27 -17.28 16.03 -2.37
C GLU A 27 -18.62 15.78 -1.68
N THR A 28 -19.36 16.86 -1.52
CA THR A 28 -20.69 16.93 -0.94
C THR A 28 -21.57 15.89 -1.64
N LYS A 29 -21.70 14.72 -1.03
CA LYS A 29 -22.95 13.97 -1.13
C LYS A 29 -24.00 14.87 -0.52
N GLU A 30 -24.79 15.51 -1.38
CA GLU A 30 -26.12 15.95 -1.01
C GLU A 30 -26.77 14.79 -0.25
N GLN A 31 -26.92 14.98 1.05
CA GLN A 31 -27.87 14.23 1.84
C GLN A 31 -29.25 14.60 1.28
N VAL A 32 -29.71 13.86 0.29
CA VAL A 32 -31.15 13.74 0.03
C VAL A 32 -31.70 12.79 1.09
N THR A 33 -31.78 13.29 2.32
CA THR A 33 -32.71 12.77 3.31
C THR A 33 -34.09 13.25 2.90
N VAL A 34 -34.90 12.38 2.28
CA VAL A 34 -36.26 12.05 2.74
C VAL A 34 -36.61 10.67 2.18
N ASN A 35 -36.50 9.67 3.04
CA ASN A 35 -37.26 8.42 2.92
C ASN A 35 -38.73 8.81 3.11
N ASP A 36 -39.49 8.93 2.03
CA ASP A 36 -40.94 9.00 2.15
C ASP A 36 -41.51 7.66 1.73
N SER A 37 -42.12 6.92 2.67
CA SER A 37 -42.81 5.66 2.38
C SER A 37 -43.87 5.83 1.28
N ASN A 38 -44.35 7.06 1.07
CA ASN A 38 -45.20 7.43 -0.05
C ASN A 38 -44.51 7.32 -1.41
N THR A 39 -43.22 7.64 -1.52
CA THR A 39 -42.49 7.59 -2.79
C THR A 39 -42.38 6.18 -3.34
N ASP A 40 -42.05 5.20 -2.50
CA ASP A 40 -41.97 3.79 -2.89
C ASP A 40 -43.35 3.21 -3.20
N LYS A 41 -44.37 3.52 -2.37
CA LYS A 41 -45.76 3.14 -2.64
C LYS A 41 -46.28 3.71 -3.95
N ASN A 42 -45.97 4.98 -4.23
CA ASN A 42 -46.33 5.65 -5.48
C ASN A 42 -45.62 5.00 -6.68
N PHE A 43 -44.34 4.64 -6.54
CA PHE A 43 -43.59 3.91 -7.58
C PHE A 43 -44.22 2.55 -7.90
N ILE A 44 -44.56 1.77 -6.88
CA ILE A 44 -45.15 0.44 -7.04
C ILE A 44 -46.55 0.54 -7.64
N SER A 45 -47.38 1.45 -7.12
CA SER A 45 -48.73 1.73 -7.65
C SER A 45 -48.67 2.16 -9.12
N PHE A 46 -47.70 3.02 -9.46
CA PHE A 46 -47.45 3.44 -10.82
C PHE A 46 -47.01 2.30 -11.74
N ALA A 47 -46.06 1.46 -11.30
CA ALA A 47 -45.60 0.31 -12.06
C ALA A 47 -46.73 -0.72 -12.30
N ILE A 48 -47.60 -0.93 -11.30
CA ILE A 48 -48.78 -1.77 -11.44
C ILE A 48 -49.74 -1.18 -12.48
N LYS A 49 -50.10 0.11 -12.36
CA LYS A 49 -51.06 0.76 -13.28
C LYS A 49 -50.56 0.82 -14.72
N THR A 50 -49.28 1.02 -14.94
CA THR A 50 -48.70 1.15 -16.29
C THR A 50 -48.54 -0.18 -17.03
N ASP A 51 -48.31 -1.27 -16.30
CA ASP A 51 -48.29 -2.62 -16.87
C ASP A 51 -49.67 -3.07 -17.39
N ILE A 52 -50.75 -2.52 -16.82
CA ILE A 52 -52.14 -2.87 -17.16
C ILE A 52 -52.63 -2.13 -18.43
N VAL A 53 -51.94 -1.06 -18.86
CA VAL A 53 -52.44 -0.21 -19.96
C VAL A 53 -52.16 -0.82 -21.34
N PRO A 54 -53.15 -0.89 -22.24
CA PRO A 54 -52.97 -1.40 -23.61
C PRO A 54 -51.88 -0.67 -24.40
N ARG A 55 -51.20 -1.38 -25.30
CA ARG A 55 -50.07 -0.87 -26.10
C ARG A 55 -50.38 0.46 -26.82
N GLN A 56 -51.58 0.59 -27.39
CA GLN A 56 -52.04 1.79 -28.11
C GLN A 56 -52.37 3.00 -27.19
N GLY A 57 -52.38 2.84 -25.87
CA GLY A 57 -52.65 3.90 -24.89
C GLY A 57 -51.42 4.37 -24.11
N LYS A 58 -50.26 3.71 -24.25
CA LYS A 58 -49.06 4.00 -23.45
C LYS A 58 -48.43 5.36 -23.79
N GLU A 59 -48.59 5.87 -25.01
CA GLU A 59 -48.14 7.23 -25.38
C GLU A 59 -48.90 8.34 -24.65
N LYS A 60 -50.22 8.18 -24.44
CA LYS A 60 -51.03 9.14 -23.66
C LYS A 60 -50.67 9.13 -22.16
N ILE A 61 -50.19 8.01 -21.65
CA ILE A 61 -49.66 7.90 -20.27
C ILE A 61 -48.27 8.51 -20.17
N PHE A 62 -47.45 8.38 -21.20
CA PHE A 62 -46.16 9.06 -21.30
C PHE A 62 -46.28 10.57 -21.10
N ILE A 63 -47.38 11.18 -21.55
CA ILE A 63 -47.68 12.61 -21.36
C ILE A 63 -48.09 12.92 -19.91
N LYS A 64 -48.72 11.97 -19.20
CA LYS A 64 -49.09 12.12 -17.77
C LYS A 64 -48.00 11.66 -16.80
N LEU A 65 -46.88 11.13 -17.31
CA LEU A 65 -45.79 10.54 -16.54
C LEU A 65 -45.24 11.49 -15.47
N ASP A 66 -45.06 12.76 -15.81
CA ASP A 66 -44.52 13.75 -14.87
C ASP A 66 -45.47 13.98 -13.69
N SER A 67 -46.80 14.04 -13.93
CA SER A 67 -47.79 14.22 -12.87
C SER A 67 -47.87 13.05 -11.87
N ILE A 68 -47.57 11.82 -12.32
CA ILE A 68 -47.68 10.59 -11.51
C ILE A 68 -46.35 10.24 -10.82
N THR A 69 -45.23 10.78 -11.32
CA THR A 69 -43.89 10.48 -10.80
C THR A 69 -43.34 11.58 -9.89
N ASN A 70 -44.13 12.59 -9.49
CA ASN A 70 -43.66 13.77 -8.76
C ASN A 70 -42.79 13.49 -7.52
N GLY A 71 -42.91 12.33 -6.85
CA GLY A 71 -42.08 11.94 -5.71
C GLY A 71 -40.74 11.22 -6.03
N LEU A 72 -40.51 10.79 -7.28
CA LEU A 72 -39.31 10.02 -7.66
C LEU A 72 -38.10 10.92 -7.93
N SER A 73 -36.89 10.39 -7.71
CA SER A 73 -35.66 11.06 -8.14
C SER A 73 -35.62 11.23 -9.66
N VAL A 74 -35.04 12.33 -10.15
CA VAL A 74 -34.92 12.62 -11.60
C VAL A 74 -34.25 11.46 -12.33
N LYS A 75 -33.25 10.83 -11.71
CA LYS A 75 -32.53 9.67 -12.22
C LYS A 75 -33.43 8.44 -12.36
N ASP A 76 -34.21 8.09 -11.33
CA ASP A 76 -35.09 6.92 -11.37
C ASP A 76 -36.26 7.12 -12.33
N LYS A 77 -36.79 8.34 -12.44
CA LYS A 77 -37.79 8.69 -13.46
C LYS A 77 -37.26 8.42 -14.87
N ALA A 78 -36.03 8.85 -15.16
CA ALA A 78 -35.39 8.66 -16.45
C ALA A 78 -35.16 7.16 -16.76
N LEU A 79 -34.63 6.41 -15.80
CA LEU A 79 -34.39 4.97 -15.96
C LEU A 79 -35.69 4.19 -16.17
N TYR A 80 -36.76 4.48 -15.42
CA TYR A 80 -38.04 3.80 -15.62
C TYR A 80 -38.71 4.22 -16.93
N ARG A 81 -38.58 5.49 -17.34
CA ARG A 81 -39.06 5.98 -18.64
C ARG A 81 -38.38 5.25 -19.79
N ASP A 82 -37.06 5.08 -19.70
CA ASP A 82 -36.29 4.32 -20.69
C ASP A 82 -36.69 2.84 -20.67
N TYR A 83 -36.81 2.20 -19.50
CA TYR A 83 -37.35 0.85 -19.38
C TYR A 83 -38.68 0.70 -20.13
N MET A 84 -39.66 1.58 -19.87
CA MET A 84 -40.98 1.52 -20.53
C MET A 84 -40.91 1.78 -22.03
N LYS A 85 -40.01 2.67 -22.48
CA LYS A 85 -39.79 2.96 -23.90
C LYS A 85 -39.21 1.75 -24.65
N TYR A 86 -38.23 1.07 -24.04
CA TYR A 86 -37.56 -0.08 -24.66
C TYR A 86 -38.34 -1.38 -24.50
N ALA A 87 -39.13 -1.55 -23.43
CA ALA A 87 -40.03 -2.71 -23.26
C ALA A 87 -41.06 -2.84 -24.40
N LEU A 88 -41.31 -1.76 -25.15
CA LEU A 88 -42.23 -1.70 -26.28
C LEU A 88 -41.58 -1.91 -27.65
N SER A 89 -40.24 -1.88 -27.74
CA SER A 89 -39.51 -1.85 -29.02
C SER A 89 -38.30 -2.79 -29.11
N LYS A 90 -37.52 -2.96 -28.02
CA LYS A 90 -36.33 -3.83 -27.94
C LYS A 90 -36.15 -4.33 -26.50
N LYS A 91 -36.65 -5.56 -26.21
CA LYS A 91 -36.69 -6.16 -24.85
C LYS A 91 -35.33 -6.22 -24.15
N ASP A 92 -34.26 -6.65 -24.81
CA ASP A 92 -32.94 -6.78 -24.14
C ASP A 92 -32.37 -5.44 -23.67
N SER A 93 -32.86 -4.32 -24.22
CA SER A 93 -32.47 -2.99 -23.77
C SER A 93 -33.28 -2.53 -22.54
N SER A 94 -34.46 -3.09 -22.27
CA SER A 94 -35.26 -2.66 -21.12
C SER A 94 -34.68 -3.12 -19.78
N ASP A 95 -34.16 -4.36 -19.70
CA ASP A 95 -33.66 -4.94 -18.43
C ASP A 95 -32.40 -4.22 -17.94
N TYR A 96 -31.60 -3.69 -18.87
CA TYR A 96 -30.47 -2.81 -18.56
C TYR A 96 -30.91 -1.62 -17.72
N TYR A 97 -31.95 -0.88 -18.14
CA TYR A 97 -32.40 0.31 -17.42
C TYR A 97 -32.99 -0.04 -16.05
N LEU A 98 -33.71 -1.17 -15.97
CA LEU A 98 -34.29 -1.64 -14.72
C LEU A 98 -33.21 -2.06 -13.70
N SER A 99 -32.16 -2.74 -14.15
CA SER A 99 -31.02 -3.14 -13.31
C SER A 99 -30.17 -1.97 -12.78
N LYS A 100 -30.32 -0.77 -13.37
CA LYS A 100 -29.61 0.45 -12.99
C LYS A 100 -30.36 1.29 -11.95
N ILE A 101 -31.61 0.94 -11.64
CA ILE A 101 -32.39 1.58 -10.58
C ILE A 101 -31.70 1.29 -9.25
N ASP A 102 -31.39 2.35 -8.49
CA ASP A 102 -30.75 2.20 -7.18
C ASP A 102 -31.77 1.68 -6.16
N THR A 103 -31.45 0.53 -5.55
CA THR A 103 -32.31 -0.15 -4.57
C THR A 103 -31.79 0.00 -3.14
N VAL A 104 -30.66 0.67 -2.94
CA VAL A 104 -30.07 0.87 -1.61
C VAL A 104 -30.97 1.84 -0.82
N GLY A 105 -31.47 1.38 0.33
CA GLY A 105 -32.39 2.16 1.19
C GLY A 105 -33.87 2.13 0.76
N ARG A 106 -34.21 1.53 -0.38
CA ARG A 106 -35.59 1.35 -0.86
C ARG A 106 -36.33 0.22 -0.13
N SER A 107 -37.66 0.26 -0.18
CA SER A 107 -38.54 -0.78 0.34
C SER A 107 -38.26 -2.14 -0.29
N VAL A 108 -38.64 -3.20 0.42
CA VAL A 108 -38.47 -4.57 -0.08
C VAL A 108 -39.33 -4.79 -1.34
N ASP A 109 -40.53 -4.18 -1.40
CA ASP A 109 -41.42 -4.27 -2.58
C ASP A 109 -40.78 -3.67 -3.86
N VAL A 110 -39.96 -2.61 -3.76
CA VAL A 110 -39.25 -2.05 -4.93
C VAL A 110 -38.21 -3.05 -5.46
N ARG A 111 -37.51 -3.75 -4.57
CA ARG A 111 -36.57 -4.83 -4.94
C ARG A 111 -37.31 -6.01 -5.54
N ASP A 112 -38.42 -6.41 -4.94
CA ASP A 112 -39.26 -7.52 -5.39
C ASP A 112 -39.87 -7.23 -6.76
N LEU A 113 -40.22 -5.97 -7.06
CA LEU A 113 -40.67 -5.56 -8.39
C LEU A 113 -39.57 -5.76 -9.45
N ILE A 114 -38.31 -5.41 -9.13
CA ILE A 114 -37.19 -5.60 -10.05
C ILE A 114 -36.92 -7.08 -10.29
N GLU A 115 -36.94 -7.90 -9.23
CA GLU A 115 -36.82 -9.35 -9.32
C GLU A 115 -37.96 -9.99 -10.12
N LEU A 116 -39.18 -9.44 -10.05
CA LEU A 116 -40.32 -9.94 -10.81
C LEU A 116 -40.09 -9.87 -12.33
N TYR A 117 -39.43 -8.83 -12.82
CA TYR A 117 -39.13 -8.68 -14.24
C TYR A 117 -38.12 -9.71 -14.73
N THR A 118 -37.15 -10.13 -13.89
CA THR A 118 -36.19 -11.18 -14.28
C THR A 118 -36.85 -12.55 -14.38
N PHE A 119 -37.86 -12.86 -13.56
CA PHE A 119 -38.64 -14.09 -13.71
C PHE A 119 -39.34 -14.16 -15.06
N LYS A 120 -39.90 -13.05 -15.54
CA LYS A 120 -40.63 -12.98 -16.81
C LYS A 120 -39.77 -13.33 -18.02
N ASP A 121 -38.45 -13.08 -17.96
CA ASP A 121 -37.53 -13.52 -19.01
C ASP A 121 -37.30 -15.03 -19.03
N GLY A 122 -37.52 -15.72 -17.91
CA GLY A 122 -37.46 -17.18 -17.83
C GLY A 122 -38.59 -17.91 -18.57
N PHE A 123 -39.60 -17.20 -19.06
CA PHE A 123 -40.80 -17.74 -19.71
C PHE A 123 -40.67 -17.82 -21.25
N LYS A 124 -39.45 -17.64 -21.78
CA LYS A 124 -39.17 -17.68 -23.24
C LYS A 124 -39.00 -19.10 -23.80
N SER A 125 -39.11 -20.14 -22.98
CA SER A 125 -38.99 -21.55 -23.39
C SER A 125 -40.35 -22.23 -23.59
N ASP A 126 -40.39 -23.27 -24.42
CA ASP A 126 -41.60 -24.06 -24.71
C ASP A 126 -42.10 -24.86 -23.48
N ALA A 127 -41.29 -24.94 -22.42
CA ALA A 127 -41.64 -25.50 -21.11
C ALA A 127 -40.90 -24.74 -20.00
N ILE A 128 -41.52 -24.57 -18.82
CA ILE A 128 -40.89 -23.92 -17.66
C ILE A 128 -40.34 -24.97 -16.71
N GLY A 129 -39.02 -24.93 -16.50
CA GLY A 129 -38.30 -25.88 -15.65
C GLY A 129 -38.61 -25.72 -14.15
N PRO A 130 -38.45 -26.81 -13.37
CA PRO A 130 -38.85 -26.87 -11.95
C PRO A 130 -38.17 -25.82 -11.07
N LYS A 131 -36.93 -25.44 -11.39
CA LYS A 131 -36.16 -24.43 -10.65
C LYS A 131 -36.83 -23.05 -10.66
N ILE A 132 -37.39 -22.63 -11.80
CA ILE A 132 -38.08 -21.34 -11.93
C ILE A 132 -39.40 -21.40 -11.15
N THR A 133 -40.15 -22.50 -11.33
CA THR A 133 -41.42 -22.73 -10.62
C THR A 133 -41.23 -22.76 -9.10
N GLU A 134 -40.19 -23.42 -8.60
CA GLU A 134 -39.86 -23.47 -7.17
C GLU A 134 -39.47 -22.09 -6.62
N ALA A 135 -38.70 -21.31 -7.38
CA ALA A 135 -38.32 -19.95 -7.00
C ALA A 135 -39.55 -19.02 -6.93
N ILE A 136 -40.46 -19.08 -7.90
CA ILE A 136 -41.73 -18.35 -7.87
C ILE A 136 -42.57 -18.78 -6.66
N PHE A 137 -42.69 -20.09 -6.42
CA PHE A 137 -43.45 -20.63 -5.30
C PHE A 137 -42.92 -20.14 -3.95
N LYS A 138 -41.59 -20.19 -3.75
CA LYS A 138 -40.93 -19.65 -2.55
C LYS A 138 -41.21 -18.16 -2.38
N LYS A 139 -41.26 -17.41 -3.48
CA LYS A 139 -41.57 -15.98 -3.45
C LYS A 139 -43.03 -15.73 -3.07
N ILE A 140 -43.98 -16.47 -3.64
CA ILE A 140 -45.40 -16.43 -3.24
C ILE A 140 -45.53 -16.58 -1.73
N SER A 141 -44.94 -17.63 -1.13
CA SER A 141 -45.03 -17.86 0.32
C SER A 141 -44.44 -16.72 1.17
N SER A 142 -43.43 -16.01 0.66
CA SER A 142 -42.86 -14.83 1.32
C SER A 142 -43.78 -13.61 1.19
N GLU A 143 -44.30 -13.36 -0.02
CA GLU A 143 -45.15 -12.21 -0.31
C GLU A 143 -46.53 -12.31 0.36
N GLU A 144 -47.08 -13.51 0.53
CA GLU A 144 -48.30 -13.79 1.29
C GLU A 144 -48.17 -13.35 2.75
N LYS A 145 -47.06 -13.72 3.40
CA LYS A 145 -46.79 -13.35 4.80
C LYS A 145 -46.70 -11.84 4.98
N ARG A 146 -46.16 -11.14 3.98
CA ARG A 146 -46.01 -9.68 3.98
C ARG A 146 -47.23 -8.91 3.49
N LYS A 147 -48.23 -9.59 2.89
CA LYS A 147 -49.37 -8.97 2.20
C LYS A 147 -48.93 -7.93 1.16
N SER A 148 -47.93 -8.30 0.37
CA SER A 148 -47.34 -7.42 -0.64
C SER A 148 -48.34 -7.07 -1.75
N PRO A 149 -48.37 -5.82 -2.24
CA PRO A 149 -49.20 -5.43 -3.38
C PRO A 149 -48.76 -6.08 -4.71
N LEU A 150 -47.60 -6.78 -4.73
CA LEU A 150 -47.09 -7.49 -5.90
C LEU A 150 -47.47 -8.97 -5.92
N LEU A 151 -48.10 -9.50 -4.87
CA LEU A 151 -48.46 -10.91 -4.74
C LEU A 151 -49.23 -11.43 -5.96
N PHE A 152 -50.18 -10.63 -6.48
CA PHE A 152 -50.95 -11.01 -7.66
C PHE A 152 -50.09 -11.27 -8.90
N LYS A 153 -49.00 -10.52 -9.10
CA LYS A 153 -48.11 -10.72 -10.25
C LYS A 153 -47.34 -12.04 -10.14
N TYR A 154 -46.98 -12.48 -8.93
CA TYR A 154 -46.37 -13.79 -8.73
C TYR A 154 -47.36 -14.92 -8.96
N TYR A 155 -48.63 -14.75 -8.56
CA TYR A 155 -49.70 -15.67 -8.93
C TYR A 155 -49.93 -15.72 -10.44
N ASP A 156 -49.88 -14.59 -11.13
CA ASP A 156 -49.98 -14.53 -12.59
C ASP A 156 -48.82 -15.26 -13.28
N LEU A 157 -47.58 -15.09 -12.81
CA LEU A 157 -46.43 -15.86 -13.30
C LEU A 157 -46.61 -17.36 -13.06
N MET A 158 -47.11 -17.77 -11.90
CA MET A 158 -47.39 -19.18 -11.63
C MET A 158 -48.49 -19.73 -12.54
N ALA A 159 -49.54 -18.95 -12.80
CA ALA A 159 -50.60 -19.29 -13.75
C ALA A 159 -50.05 -19.49 -15.17
N GLN A 160 -49.22 -18.57 -15.64
CA GLN A 160 -48.53 -18.67 -16.93
C GLN A 160 -47.62 -19.90 -17.00
N ALA A 161 -46.91 -20.24 -15.91
CA ALA A 161 -46.02 -21.39 -15.88
C ALA A 161 -46.80 -22.71 -16.01
N PHE A 162 -47.92 -22.83 -15.31
CA PHE A 162 -48.82 -23.97 -15.48
C PHE A 162 -49.47 -24.01 -16.85
N TYR A 163 -49.82 -22.86 -17.45
CA TYR A 163 -50.39 -22.80 -18.79
C TYR A 163 -49.39 -23.30 -19.85
N ILE A 164 -48.15 -22.81 -19.81
CA ILE A 164 -47.07 -23.23 -20.72
C ILE A 164 -46.80 -24.73 -20.56
N ASN A 165 -46.77 -25.24 -19.32
CA ASN A 165 -46.64 -26.65 -19.00
C ASN A 165 -47.94 -27.47 -19.20
N LYS A 166 -48.93 -26.93 -19.94
CA LYS A 166 -50.19 -27.60 -20.33
C LYS A 166 -51.07 -28.09 -19.17
N ASN A 167 -50.91 -27.52 -17.97
CA ASN A 167 -51.77 -27.78 -16.82
C ASN A 167 -52.80 -26.65 -16.65
N ILE A 168 -53.88 -26.71 -17.44
CA ILE A 168 -54.90 -25.65 -17.48
C ILE A 168 -55.65 -25.49 -16.16
N VAL A 169 -55.87 -26.60 -15.41
CA VAL A 169 -56.59 -26.58 -14.14
C VAL A 169 -55.84 -25.76 -13.09
N LYS A 170 -54.55 -26.07 -12.88
CA LYS A 170 -53.72 -25.28 -11.95
C LYS A 170 -53.49 -23.86 -12.45
N SER A 171 -53.34 -23.67 -13.77
CA SER A 171 -53.24 -22.33 -14.34
C SER A 171 -54.47 -21.48 -14.00
N THR A 172 -55.66 -22.07 -14.12
CA THR A 172 -56.93 -21.41 -13.77
C THR A 172 -57.00 -21.05 -12.29
N GLU A 173 -56.59 -21.96 -11.40
CA GLU A 173 -56.55 -21.73 -9.95
C GLU A 173 -55.66 -20.53 -9.59
N TYR A 174 -54.42 -20.52 -10.08
CA TYR A 174 -53.48 -19.44 -9.82
C TYR A 174 -53.89 -18.12 -10.50
N PHE A 175 -54.53 -18.17 -11.66
CA PHE A 175 -55.07 -16.97 -12.30
C PHE A 175 -56.21 -16.34 -11.48
N LYS A 176 -57.08 -17.15 -10.87
CA LYS A 176 -58.11 -16.67 -9.94
C LYS A 176 -57.49 -16.01 -8.70
N LEU A 177 -56.48 -16.66 -8.11
CA LEU A 177 -55.72 -16.08 -6.99
C LEU A 177 -55.05 -14.75 -7.36
N SER A 178 -54.50 -14.65 -8.58
CA SER A 178 -53.96 -13.39 -9.10
C SER A 178 -55.05 -12.31 -9.13
N PHE A 179 -56.19 -12.57 -9.75
CA PHE A 179 -57.28 -11.60 -9.80
C PHE A 179 -57.78 -11.18 -8.41
N ASP A 180 -57.97 -12.12 -7.50
CA ASP A 180 -58.47 -11.84 -6.14
C ASP A 180 -57.50 -10.97 -5.32
N ASN A 181 -56.20 -11.04 -5.61
CA ASN A 181 -55.15 -10.24 -4.97
C ASN A 181 -54.76 -9.00 -5.78
N ASN A 182 -55.36 -8.76 -6.96
CA ASN A 182 -55.06 -7.60 -7.79
C ASN A 182 -55.66 -6.33 -7.13
N PRO A 183 -54.85 -5.29 -6.85
CA PRO A 183 -55.34 -4.03 -6.28
C PRO A 183 -56.42 -3.34 -7.12
N GLU A 184 -56.44 -3.57 -8.44
CA GLU A 184 -57.35 -2.95 -9.40
C GLU A 184 -58.53 -3.87 -9.80
N LYS A 185 -58.74 -5.01 -9.09
CA LYS A 185 -59.77 -6.02 -9.40
C LYS A 185 -61.21 -5.49 -9.47
N ASN A 186 -61.46 -4.34 -8.86
CA ASN A 186 -62.79 -3.73 -8.83
C ASN A 186 -63.11 -2.90 -10.08
N THR A 187 -62.09 -2.54 -10.88
CA THR A 187 -62.27 -1.79 -12.13
C THR A 187 -63.00 -2.62 -13.17
N ALA A 188 -63.83 -1.98 -14.00
CA ALA A 188 -64.57 -2.67 -15.05
C ALA A 188 -63.63 -3.34 -16.08
N SER A 189 -62.55 -2.66 -16.46
CA SER A 189 -61.52 -3.18 -17.37
C SER A 189 -60.93 -4.50 -16.87
N GLU A 190 -60.57 -4.59 -15.59
CA GLU A 190 -59.91 -5.78 -15.07
C GLU A 190 -60.88 -6.93 -14.81
N LYS A 191 -62.14 -6.63 -14.46
CA LYS A 191 -63.22 -7.64 -14.42
C LYS A 191 -63.51 -8.22 -15.79
N ILE A 192 -63.59 -7.38 -16.83
CA ILE A 192 -63.78 -7.85 -18.21
C ILE A 192 -62.64 -8.79 -18.57
N LYS A 193 -61.38 -8.32 -18.47
CA LYS A 193 -60.18 -9.13 -18.79
C LYS A 193 -60.15 -10.47 -18.03
N TYR A 194 -60.52 -10.46 -16.74
CA TYR A 194 -60.62 -11.68 -15.95
C TYR A 194 -61.58 -12.70 -16.56
N TYR A 195 -62.80 -12.28 -16.90
CA TYR A 195 -63.77 -13.18 -17.53
C TYR A 195 -63.35 -13.60 -18.95
N GLU A 196 -62.66 -12.74 -19.70
CA GLU A 196 -62.14 -13.13 -21.02
C GLU A 196 -61.07 -14.21 -20.94
N VAL A 197 -60.12 -14.11 -20.00
CA VAL A 197 -59.10 -15.15 -19.81
C VAL A 197 -59.74 -16.45 -19.32
N LEU A 198 -60.72 -16.39 -18.43
CA LEU A 198 -61.48 -17.58 -18.03
C LEU A 198 -62.29 -18.18 -19.19
N PHE A 199 -62.80 -17.35 -20.11
CA PHE A 199 -63.40 -17.84 -21.36
C PHE A 199 -62.37 -18.60 -22.20
N LEU A 200 -61.15 -18.08 -22.36
CA LEU A 200 -60.09 -18.76 -23.11
C LEU A 200 -59.65 -20.08 -22.44
N TYR A 201 -59.55 -20.12 -21.11
CA TYR A 201 -59.23 -21.36 -20.39
C TYR A 201 -60.36 -22.39 -20.49
N ALA A 202 -61.62 -21.95 -20.46
CA ALA A 202 -62.78 -22.80 -20.71
C ALA A 202 -62.79 -23.31 -22.16
N MET A 203 -62.38 -22.50 -23.13
CA MET A 203 -62.24 -22.90 -24.53
C MET A 203 -61.18 -23.99 -24.71
N GLU A 204 -60.00 -23.84 -24.11
CA GLU A 204 -58.94 -24.86 -24.14
C GLU A 204 -59.35 -26.19 -23.52
N SER A 205 -60.19 -26.15 -22.48
CA SER A 205 -60.78 -27.33 -21.85
C SER A 205 -62.08 -27.81 -22.51
N SER A 206 -62.50 -27.19 -23.63
CA SER A 206 -63.76 -27.47 -24.34
C SER A 206 -65.02 -27.37 -23.45
N ASN A 207 -64.99 -26.58 -22.39
CA ASN A 207 -66.09 -26.38 -21.45
C ASN A 207 -67.03 -25.24 -21.91
N ILE A 208 -67.94 -25.56 -22.83
CA ILE A 208 -68.88 -24.59 -23.42
C ILE A 208 -69.73 -23.87 -22.36
N LYS A 209 -70.13 -24.56 -21.29
CA LYS A 209 -70.94 -23.96 -20.22
C LYS A 209 -70.18 -22.84 -19.50
N GLU A 210 -68.91 -23.06 -19.19
CA GLU A 210 -68.06 -22.05 -18.55
C GLU A 210 -67.71 -20.91 -19.51
N MET A 211 -67.52 -21.20 -20.80
CA MET A 211 -67.41 -20.18 -21.84
C MET A 211 -68.64 -19.26 -21.85
N GLU A 212 -69.85 -19.80 -21.89
CA GLU A 212 -71.09 -19.01 -21.87
C GLU A 212 -71.23 -18.16 -20.60
N ILE A 213 -70.90 -18.71 -19.43
CA ILE A 213 -70.97 -17.98 -18.15
C ILE A 213 -70.03 -16.77 -18.18
N ASN A 214 -68.78 -16.99 -18.56
CA ASN A 214 -67.76 -15.94 -18.54
C ASN A 214 -68.02 -14.88 -19.64
N GLN A 215 -68.42 -15.31 -20.83
CA GLN A 215 -68.84 -14.40 -21.91
C GLN A 215 -69.99 -13.48 -21.45
N LYS A 216 -71.04 -14.03 -20.82
CA LYS A 216 -72.19 -13.24 -20.33
C LYS A 216 -71.78 -12.21 -19.27
N LYS A 217 -70.87 -12.58 -18.36
CA LYS A 217 -70.37 -11.67 -17.33
C LYS A 217 -69.55 -10.53 -17.94
N ALA A 218 -68.66 -10.83 -18.88
CA ALA A 218 -67.92 -9.80 -19.62
C ALA A 218 -68.86 -8.87 -20.41
N GLU A 219 -69.85 -9.44 -21.12
CA GLU A 219 -70.85 -8.67 -21.88
C GLU A 219 -71.66 -7.74 -20.98
N HIS A 220 -72.12 -8.22 -19.82
CA HIS A 220 -72.90 -7.41 -18.88
C HIS A 220 -72.15 -6.16 -18.45
N ILE A 221 -70.87 -6.31 -18.07
CA ILE A 221 -70.03 -5.19 -17.65
C ILE A 221 -69.74 -4.25 -18.83
N ALA A 222 -69.40 -4.80 -20.00
CA ALA A 222 -69.14 -3.99 -21.20
C ALA A 222 -70.37 -3.13 -21.61
N ARG A 223 -71.60 -3.66 -21.42
CA ARG A 223 -72.84 -2.91 -21.64
C ARG A 223 -73.04 -1.78 -20.62
N GLN A 224 -72.76 -2.04 -19.35
CA GLN A 224 -72.84 -1.03 -18.29
C GLN A 224 -71.89 0.15 -18.54
N GLU A 225 -70.66 -0.16 -18.98
CA GLU A 225 -69.65 0.84 -19.32
C GLU A 225 -69.88 1.53 -20.66
N LYS A 226 -70.89 1.10 -21.44
CA LYS A 226 -71.14 1.55 -22.82
C LYS A 226 -69.88 1.48 -23.69
N ASN A 227 -69.05 0.45 -23.48
CA ASN A 227 -67.77 0.29 -24.16
C ASN A 227 -67.93 -0.59 -25.41
N GLU A 228 -68.14 0.05 -26.56
CA GLU A 228 -68.34 -0.64 -27.85
C GLU A 228 -67.17 -1.55 -28.24
N TYR A 229 -65.93 -1.19 -27.89
CA TYR A 229 -64.78 -2.03 -28.18
C TYR A 229 -64.81 -3.35 -27.39
N GLU A 230 -65.09 -3.31 -26.09
CA GLU A 230 -65.22 -4.55 -25.31
C GLU A 230 -66.47 -5.34 -25.73
N LEU A 231 -67.55 -4.65 -26.11
CA LEU A 231 -68.73 -5.31 -26.69
C LEU A 231 -68.36 -6.08 -27.95
N SER A 232 -67.50 -5.55 -28.83
CA SER A 232 -67.06 -6.26 -30.03
C SER A 232 -66.43 -7.62 -29.69
N ARG A 233 -65.56 -7.68 -28.68
CA ARG A 233 -64.86 -8.90 -28.24
C ARG A 233 -65.86 -9.89 -27.65
N THR A 234 -66.80 -9.41 -26.85
CA THR A 234 -67.85 -10.27 -26.27
C THR A 234 -68.79 -10.85 -27.33
N MET A 235 -69.07 -10.12 -28.42
CA MET A 235 -69.84 -10.65 -29.56
C MET A 235 -69.05 -11.70 -30.33
N ASP A 236 -67.75 -11.50 -30.51
CA ASP A 236 -66.87 -12.49 -31.16
C ASP A 236 -66.84 -13.81 -30.36
N TYR A 237 -66.75 -13.75 -29.04
CA TYR A 237 -66.87 -14.94 -28.18
C TYR A 237 -68.21 -15.66 -28.32
N LYS A 238 -69.32 -14.92 -28.52
CA LYS A 238 -70.62 -15.55 -28.84
C LYS A 238 -70.56 -16.25 -30.18
N ALA A 239 -69.96 -15.64 -31.19
CA ALA A 239 -69.82 -16.26 -32.50
C ALA A 239 -69.08 -17.61 -32.39
N ILE A 240 -67.99 -17.66 -31.62
CA ILE A 240 -67.25 -18.90 -31.32
C ILE A 240 -68.16 -19.93 -30.62
N ILE A 241 -68.85 -19.54 -29.55
CA ILE A 241 -69.76 -20.45 -28.81
C ILE A 241 -70.83 -21.04 -29.75
N TYR A 242 -71.49 -20.21 -30.54
CA TYR A 242 -72.54 -20.66 -31.46
C TYR A 242 -71.98 -21.51 -32.60
N GLY A 243 -70.77 -21.23 -33.07
CA GLY A 243 -70.03 -22.09 -33.99
C GLY A 243 -69.79 -23.49 -33.40
N LEU A 244 -69.31 -23.58 -32.15
CA LEU A 244 -69.11 -24.86 -31.44
C LEU A 244 -70.42 -25.61 -31.21
N LYS A 245 -71.53 -24.89 -31.00
CA LYS A 245 -72.89 -25.45 -30.88
C LYS A 245 -73.52 -25.83 -32.22
N LYS A 246 -72.78 -25.70 -33.34
CA LYS A 246 -73.26 -25.98 -34.71
C LYS A 246 -74.48 -25.14 -35.10
N MET A 247 -74.50 -23.87 -34.66
CA MET A 247 -75.53 -22.87 -34.99
C MET A 247 -74.92 -21.75 -35.85
N PRO A 248 -74.56 -22.03 -37.11
CA PRO A 248 -73.74 -21.12 -37.92
C PRO A 248 -74.42 -19.79 -38.24
N ASP A 249 -75.75 -19.75 -38.43
CA ASP A 249 -76.50 -18.48 -38.61
C ASP A 249 -76.31 -17.52 -37.43
N SER A 250 -76.33 -18.05 -36.20
CA SER A 250 -76.06 -17.25 -35.00
C SER A 250 -74.59 -16.83 -34.94
N GLY A 251 -73.66 -17.69 -35.36
CA GLY A 251 -72.25 -17.35 -35.50
C GLY A 251 -72.02 -16.15 -36.41
N VAL A 252 -72.63 -16.16 -37.60
CA VAL A 252 -72.62 -15.04 -38.56
C VAL A 252 -73.22 -13.78 -37.95
N TYR A 253 -74.37 -13.88 -37.30
CA TYR A 253 -75.03 -12.73 -36.67
C TYR A 253 -74.13 -12.03 -35.64
N TYR A 254 -73.49 -12.79 -34.75
CA TYR A 254 -72.66 -12.21 -33.70
C TYR A 254 -71.29 -11.74 -34.21
N SER A 255 -70.67 -12.45 -35.15
CA SER A 255 -69.43 -11.99 -35.78
C SER A 255 -69.64 -10.70 -36.58
N LYS A 256 -70.79 -10.55 -37.27
CA LYS A 256 -71.17 -9.30 -37.93
C LYS A 256 -71.35 -8.14 -36.94
N LYS A 257 -72.00 -8.38 -35.79
CA LYS A 257 -72.09 -7.37 -34.73
C LYS A 257 -70.72 -6.97 -34.19
N SER A 258 -69.84 -7.95 -33.98
CA SER A 258 -68.45 -7.68 -33.57
C SER A 258 -67.75 -6.76 -34.57
N PHE A 259 -67.85 -7.09 -35.87
CA PHE A 259 -67.30 -6.30 -36.95
C PHE A 259 -67.83 -4.85 -36.96
N GLN A 260 -69.15 -4.67 -36.79
CA GLN A 260 -69.79 -3.35 -36.75
C GLN A 260 -69.30 -2.49 -35.57
N TYR A 261 -69.13 -3.06 -34.38
CA TYR A 261 -68.57 -2.34 -33.23
C TYR A 261 -67.08 -1.98 -33.44
N LEU A 262 -66.31 -2.84 -34.11
CA LEU A 262 -64.92 -2.50 -34.47
C LEU A 262 -64.86 -1.41 -35.53
N GLU A 263 -65.80 -1.40 -36.47
CA GLU A 263 -65.93 -0.36 -37.47
C GLU A 263 -66.33 0.99 -36.85
N SER A 264 -67.36 1.02 -35.98
CA SER A 264 -67.79 2.24 -35.29
C SER A 264 -66.70 2.86 -34.42
N THR A 265 -65.84 2.02 -33.85
CA THR A 265 -64.72 2.46 -33.01
C THR A 265 -63.42 2.71 -33.78
N ASN A 266 -63.43 2.56 -35.11
CA ASN A 266 -62.25 2.65 -35.98
C ASN A 266 -61.08 1.74 -35.53
N ARG A 267 -61.43 0.51 -35.12
CA ARG A 267 -60.53 -0.54 -34.62
C ARG A 267 -60.59 -1.83 -35.43
N LEU A 268 -61.12 -1.76 -36.66
CA LEU A 268 -61.00 -2.85 -37.62
C LEU A 268 -59.54 -3.28 -37.74
N ASN A 269 -59.34 -4.59 -37.86
CA ASN A 269 -58.06 -5.25 -37.93
C ASN A 269 -58.22 -6.56 -38.70
N PRO A 270 -57.13 -7.23 -39.11
CA PRO A 270 -57.23 -8.41 -39.97
C PRO A 270 -58.04 -9.56 -39.33
N VAL A 271 -57.93 -9.72 -38.00
CA VAL A 271 -58.64 -10.76 -37.24
C VAL A 271 -60.15 -10.59 -37.36
N ALA A 272 -60.67 -9.36 -37.35
CA ALA A 272 -62.09 -9.10 -37.51
C ALA A 272 -62.64 -9.60 -38.86
N PHE A 273 -61.91 -9.35 -39.96
CA PHE A 273 -62.27 -9.84 -41.29
C PHE A 273 -62.20 -11.36 -41.36
N ILE A 274 -61.14 -11.97 -40.81
CA ILE A 274 -60.97 -13.43 -40.76
C ILE A 274 -62.11 -14.09 -40.00
N ASN A 275 -62.42 -13.62 -38.79
CA ASN A 275 -63.46 -14.20 -37.96
C ASN A 275 -64.83 -14.13 -38.64
N LEU A 276 -65.16 -12.99 -39.27
CA LEU A 276 -66.39 -12.84 -40.02
C LEU A 276 -66.43 -13.79 -41.24
N ALA A 277 -65.34 -13.87 -42.00
CA ALA A 277 -65.25 -14.74 -43.17
C ALA A 277 -65.33 -16.23 -42.80
N ILE A 278 -64.71 -16.66 -41.70
CA ILE A 278 -64.82 -18.03 -41.15
C ILE A 278 -66.27 -18.35 -40.77
N ASN A 279 -66.99 -17.42 -40.14
CA ASN A 279 -68.39 -17.65 -39.78
C ASN A 279 -69.28 -17.77 -41.03
N TYR A 280 -69.06 -16.93 -42.05
CA TYR A 280 -69.75 -17.07 -43.35
C TYR A 280 -69.44 -18.40 -44.03
N GLN A 281 -68.17 -18.83 -44.02
CA GLN A 281 -67.75 -20.13 -44.53
C GLN A 281 -68.46 -21.28 -43.78
N GLY A 282 -68.50 -21.20 -42.45
CA GLY A 282 -69.21 -22.17 -41.61
C GLY A 282 -70.71 -22.24 -41.89
N ASN A 283 -71.30 -21.11 -42.30
CA ASN A 283 -72.70 -21.02 -42.74
C ASN A 283 -72.92 -21.37 -44.22
N LYS A 284 -71.87 -21.82 -44.93
CA LYS A 284 -71.88 -22.12 -46.36
C LYS A 284 -72.19 -20.91 -47.26
N GLU A 285 -72.07 -19.70 -46.74
CA GLU A 285 -72.16 -18.45 -47.49
C GLU A 285 -70.80 -18.10 -48.13
N PHE A 286 -70.37 -18.92 -49.08
CA PHE A 286 -69.01 -18.86 -49.62
C PHE A 286 -68.68 -17.53 -50.33
N ASP A 287 -69.66 -16.88 -50.97
CA ASP A 287 -69.44 -15.57 -51.60
C ASP A 287 -69.14 -14.48 -50.58
N SER A 288 -69.84 -14.49 -49.45
CA SER A 288 -69.58 -13.58 -48.33
C SER A 288 -68.21 -13.84 -47.71
N ALA A 289 -67.84 -15.11 -47.54
CA ALA A 289 -66.51 -15.49 -47.03
C ALA A 289 -65.38 -14.99 -47.96
N ILE A 290 -65.53 -15.15 -49.27
CA ILE A 290 -64.57 -14.65 -50.26
C ILE A 290 -64.48 -13.13 -50.20
N LYS A 291 -65.62 -12.43 -50.22
CA LYS A 291 -65.68 -10.96 -50.16
C LYS A 291 -64.92 -10.41 -48.96
N TYR A 292 -65.21 -10.91 -47.76
CA TYR A 292 -64.61 -10.40 -46.53
C TYR A 292 -63.14 -10.79 -46.37
N SER A 293 -62.71 -11.94 -46.92
CA SER A 293 -61.27 -12.25 -47.02
C SER A 293 -60.54 -11.29 -47.96
N ASP A 294 -61.10 -10.98 -49.13
CA ASP A 294 -60.49 -10.03 -50.08
C ASP A 294 -60.44 -8.60 -49.52
N GLU A 295 -61.50 -8.16 -48.84
CA GLU A 295 -61.52 -6.87 -48.14
C GLU A 295 -60.48 -6.84 -47.01
N GLY A 296 -60.34 -7.92 -46.25
CA GLY A 296 -59.33 -8.06 -45.21
C GLY A 296 -57.90 -7.99 -45.77
N ILE A 297 -57.61 -8.66 -46.88
CA ILE A 297 -56.32 -8.56 -47.57
C ILE A 297 -56.04 -7.12 -48.01
N LYS A 298 -57.01 -6.44 -48.63
CA LYS A 298 -56.89 -5.02 -49.04
C LYS A 298 -56.65 -4.11 -47.83
N TRP A 299 -57.37 -4.35 -46.73
CA TRP A 299 -57.20 -3.63 -45.48
C TRP A 299 -55.78 -3.81 -44.93
N SER A 300 -55.29 -5.06 -44.87
CA SER A 300 -53.94 -5.41 -44.41
C SER A 300 -52.85 -4.74 -45.24
N VAL A 301 -52.95 -4.76 -46.57
CA VAL A 301 -52.00 -4.08 -47.46
C VAL A 301 -52.01 -2.57 -47.23
N LYS A 302 -53.20 -1.95 -47.14
CA LYS A 302 -53.35 -0.51 -46.92
C LYS A 302 -52.74 -0.05 -45.59
N HIS A 303 -52.90 -0.83 -44.53
CA HIS A 303 -52.41 -0.49 -43.19
C HIS A 303 -51.03 -1.06 -42.87
N LYS A 304 -50.38 -1.73 -43.84
CA LYS A 304 -49.09 -2.41 -43.68
C LYS A 304 -49.09 -3.41 -42.52
N ASP A 305 -50.22 -4.07 -42.30
CA ASP A 305 -50.40 -5.09 -41.28
C ASP A 305 -50.55 -6.46 -41.95
N SER A 306 -49.46 -7.22 -41.99
CA SER A 306 -49.45 -8.58 -42.55
C SER A 306 -49.98 -9.65 -41.60
N SER A 307 -50.46 -9.26 -40.41
CA SER A 307 -51.05 -10.21 -39.45
C SER A 307 -52.26 -10.89 -40.08
N GLY A 308 -52.36 -12.21 -39.94
CA GLY A 308 -53.51 -12.95 -40.47
C GLY A 308 -53.48 -13.19 -41.99
N MET A 309 -52.42 -12.78 -42.70
CA MET A 309 -52.37 -12.91 -44.16
C MET A 309 -52.52 -14.36 -44.63
N ALA A 310 -51.87 -15.32 -43.97
CA ALA A 310 -52.01 -16.72 -44.32
C ALA A 310 -53.46 -17.19 -44.11
N GLU A 311 -54.07 -16.80 -43.00
CA GLU A 311 -55.43 -17.16 -42.61
C GLU A 311 -56.48 -16.71 -43.64
N PHE A 312 -56.33 -15.53 -44.26
CA PHE A 312 -57.20 -15.12 -45.37
C PHE A 312 -57.16 -16.10 -46.55
N TYR A 313 -55.96 -16.55 -46.94
CA TYR A 313 -55.80 -17.52 -48.01
C TYR A 313 -56.31 -18.92 -47.64
N ALA A 314 -56.26 -19.30 -46.36
CA ALA A 314 -56.90 -20.53 -45.88
C ALA A 314 -58.42 -20.47 -46.04
N VAL A 315 -59.04 -19.37 -45.59
CA VAL A 315 -60.49 -19.14 -45.74
C VAL A 315 -60.90 -19.08 -47.21
N LEU A 316 -60.14 -18.39 -48.06
CA LEU A 316 -60.39 -18.35 -49.50
C LEU A 316 -60.31 -19.75 -50.12
N SER A 317 -59.30 -20.54 -49.75
CA SER A 317 -59.15 -21.92 -50.23
C SER A 317 -60.39 -22.76 -49.92
N ASP A 318 -60.86 -22.71 -48.68
CA ASP A 318 -62.02 -23.49 -48.25
C ASP A 318 -63.32 -22.98 -48.87
N ALA A 319 -63.49 -21.66 -49.00
CA ALA A 319 -64.67 -21.07 -49.63
C ALA A 319 -64.76 -21.42 -51.13
N TYR A 320 -63.66 -21.31 -51.88
CA TYR A 320 -63.61 -21.75 -53.29
C TYR A 320 -63.86 -23.24 -53.44
N LYS A 321 -63.31 -24.07 -52.54
CA LYS A 321 -63.59 -25.51 -52.49
C LYS A 321 -65.07 -25.79 -52.25
N GLY A 322 -65.70 -25.06 -51.32
CA GLY A 322 -67.14 -25.14 -51.03
C GLY A 322 -68.02 -24.81 -52.23
N LYS A 323 -67.55 -23.93 -53.13
CA LYS A 323 -68.19 -23.61 -54.42
C LYS A 323 -67.89 -24.60 -55.56
N GLY A 324 -66.99 -25.58 -55.34
CA GLY A 324 -66.51 -26.49 -56.39
C GLY A 324 -65.42 -25.90 -57.30
N ASP A 325 -64.88 -24.72 -57.00
CA ASP A 325 -63.77 -24.11 -57.74
C ASP A 325 -62.42 -24.59 -57.18
N TYR A 326 -62.06 -25.82 -57.53
CA TYR A 326 -60.83 -26.45 -57.06
C TYR A 326 -59.56 -25.76 -57.57
N LYS A 327 -59.63 -25.06 -58.71
CA LYS A 327 -58.47 -24.34 -59.28
C LYS A 327 -58.09 -23.16 -58.40
N ASN A 328 -59.05 -22.31 -58.04
CA ASN A 328 -58.79 -21.19 -57.14
C ASN A 328 -58.54 -21.68 -55.72
N SER A 329 -59.19 -22.76 -55.27
CA SER A 329 -58.86 -23.38 -53.98
C SER A 329 -57.38 -23.78 -53.90
N LEU A 330 -56.87 -24.50 -54.90
CA LEU A 330 -55.47 -24.95 -54.95
C LEU A 330 -54.46 -23.78 -54.97
N LYS A 331 -54.78 -22.70 -55.70
CA LYS A 331 -53.95 -21.49 -55.74
C LYS A 331 -53.84 -20.82 -54.35
N ASN A 332 -54.97 -20.73 -53.65
CA ASN A 332 -55.02 -20.09 -52.34
C ASN A 332 -54.32 -20.94 -51.27
N ILE A 333 -54.50 -22.28 -51.30
CA ILE A 333 -53.80 -23.15 -50.34
C ILE A 333 -52.28 -23.17 -50.55
N ASP A 334 -51.79 -23.13 -51.79
CA ASP A 334 -50.36 -22.98 -52.09
C ASP A 334 -49.81 -21.66 -51.52
N THR A 335 -50.56 -20.56 -51.67
CA THR A 335 -50.20 -19.26 -51.10
C THR A 335 -50.19 -19.29 -49.57
N PHE A 336 -51.18 -19.93 -48.94
CA PHE A 336 -51.22 -20.17 -47.50
C PHE A 336 -49.95 -20.89 -47.01
N TYR A 337 -49.57 -22.00 -47.65
CA TYR A 337 -48.38 -22.77 -47.27
C TYR A 337 -47.10 -21.95 -47.45
N LYS A 338 -46.95 -21.20 -48.54
CA LYS A 338 -45.80 -20.30 -48.75
C LYS A 338 -45.68 -19.26 -47.64
N LEU A 339 -46.79 -18.63 -47.24
CA LEU A 339 -46.81 -17.67 -46.15
C LEU A 339 -46.53 -18.32 -44.80
N ARG A 340 -47.09 -19.50 -44.52
CA ARG A 340 -46.80 -20.25 -43.28
C ARG A 340 -45.35 -20.67 -43.18
N LEU A 341 -44.77 -21.21 -44.25
CA LEU A 341 -43.35 -21.60 -44.29
C LEU A 341 -42.45 -20.39 -44.07
N LYS A 342 -42.76 -19.25 -44.71
CA LYS A 342 -42.03 -18.01 -44.46
C LYS A 342 -42.12 -17.58 -42.99
N ASN A 343 -43.33 -17.54 -42.41
CA ASN A 343 -43.53 -17.18 -41.01
C ASN A 343 -42.79 -18.13 -40.05
N ILE A 344 -42.80 -19.44 -40.32
CA ILE A 344 -42.05 -20.43 -39.51
C ILE A 344 -40.55 -20.18 -39.60
N ASN A 345 -40.02 -19.94 -40.80
CA ASN A 345 -38.60 -19.66 -40.99
C ASN A 345 -38.19 -18.34 -40.32
N ASP A 346 -39.02 -17.30 -40.40
CA ASP A 346 -38.79 -16.03 -39.71
C ASP A 346 -38.79 -16.22 -38.19
N ILE A 347 -39.76 -16.97 -37.63
CA ILE A 347 -39.80 -17.33 -36.19
C ILE A 347 -38.57 -18.14 -35.78
N GLN A 348 -38.13 -19.10 -36.59
CA GLN A 348 -36.92 -19.89 -36.32
C GLN A 348 -35.67 -19.01 -36.34
N LYS A 349 -35.58 -18.09 -37.30
CA LYS A 349 -34.47 -17.13 -37.40
C LYS A 349 -34.42 -16.22 -36.17
N ASP A 350 -35.56 -15.72 -35.71
CA ASP A 350 -35.66 -14.91 -34.50
C ASP A 350 -35.27 -15.73 -33.25
N LYS A 351 -35.71 -16.99 -33.15
CA LYS A 351 -35.29 -17.92 -32.08
C LYS A 351 -33.78 -18.17 -32.09
N VAL A 352 -33.18 -18.41 -33.25
CA VAL A 352 -31.73 -18.61 -33.39
C VAL A 352 -30.97 -17.35 -32.98
N TYR A 353 -31.42 -16.19 -33.44
CA TYR A 353 -30.84 -14.91 -33.06
C TYR A 353 -30.91 -14.68 -31.54
N GLU A 354 -32.05 -14.99 -30.90
CA GLU A 354 -32.20 -14.90 -29.46
C GLU A 354 -31.24 -15.83 -28.71
N ILE A 355 -31.11 -17.10 -29.15
CA ILE A 355 -30.16 -18.07 -28.57
C ILE A 355 -28.72 -17.57 -28.71
N GLU A 356 -28.36 -17.01 -29.87
CA GLU A 356 -27.02 -16.46 -30.12
C GLU A 356 -26.71 -15.28 -29.19
N GLN A 357 -27.65 -14.35 -29.02
CA GLN A 357 -27.49 -13.24 -28.09
C GLN A 357 -27.32 -13.73 -26.65
N LYS A 358 -28.10 -14.73 -26.24
CA LYS A 358 -27.99 -15.32 -24.91
C LYS A 358 -26.63 -15.97 -24.69
N PHE A 359 -26.17 -16.79 -25.63
CA PHE A 359 -24.84 -17.42 -25.57
C PHE A 359 -23.72 -16.37 -25.50
N LYS A 360 -23.84 -15.30 -26.30
CA LYS A 360 -22.90 -14.17 -26.27
C LYS A 360 -22.92 -13.43 -24.94
N SER A 361 -24.09 -13.27 -24.31
CA SER A 361 -24.23 -12.65 -22.99
C SER A 361 -23.57 -13.52 -21.90
N GLU A 362 -23.88 -14.82 -21.87
CA GLU A 362 -23.32 -15.76 -20.89
C GLU A 362 -21.78 -15.81 -21.00
N ASN A 363 -21.22 -15.84 -22.21
CA ASN A 363 -19.77 -15.79 -22.43
C ASN A 363 -19.13 -14.48 -21.91
N LYS A 364 -19.81 -13.34 -22.08
CA LYS A 364 -19.35 -12.06 -21.51
C LYS A 364 -19.34 -12.12 -19.98
N ASP A 365 -20.38 -12.67 -19.37
CA ASP A 365 -20.47 -12.79 -17.91
C ASP A 365 -19.39 -13.72 -17.33
N LEU A 366 -19.13 -14.85 -17.99
CA LEU A 366 -18.01 -15.74 -17.65
C LEU A 366 -16.67 -15.01 -17.75
N THR A 367 -16.48 -14.23 -18.82
CA THR A 367 -15.26 -13.43 -19.02
C THR A 367 -15.11 -12.39 -17.91
N ILE A 368 -16.16 -11.63 -17.58
CA ILE A 368 -16.15 -10.64 -16.50
C ILE A 368 -15.82 -11.29 -15.15
N SER A 369 -16.43 -12.44 -14.85
CA SER A 369 -16.15 -13.20 -13.62
C SER A 369 -14.68 -13.64 -13.54
N SER A 370 -14.12 -14.13 -14.65
CA SER A 370 -12.71 -14.52 -14.74
C SER A 370 -11.77 -13.32 -14.54
N LEU A 371 -12.06 -12.18 -15.18
CA LEU A 371 -11.29 -10.94 -15.04
C LEU A 371 -11.35 -10.40 -13.61
N LYS A 372 -12.52 -10.45 -12.97
CA LYS A 372 -12.69 -10.04 -11.57
C LYS A 372 -11.86 -10.90 -10.63
N THR A 373 -11.81 -12.21 -10.88
CA THR A 373 -10.99 -13.15 -10.11
C THR A 373 -9.50 -12.89 -10.32
N LYS A 374 -9.07 -12.68 -11.57
CA LYS A 374 -7.68 -12.33 -11.91
C LYS A 374 -7.25 -11.00 -11.30
N ASN A 375 -8.10 -9.97 -11.34
CA ASN A 375 -7.84 -8.68 -10.70
C ASN A 375 -7.72 -8.80 -9.17
N LYS A 376 -8.59 -9.59 -8.52
CA LYS A 376 -8.47 -9.86 -7.07
C LYS A 376 -7.15 -10.54 -6.74
N LEU A 377 -6.73 -11.51 -7.54
CA LEU A 377 -5.45 -12.20 -7.36
C LEU A 377 -4.27 -11.25 -7.56
N ASN A 378 -4.27 -10.46 -8.64
CA ASN A 378 -3.23 -9.46 -8.91
C ASN A 378 -3.12 -8.42 -7.78
N ASN A 379 -4.24 -7.93 -7.25
CA ASN A 379 -4.23 -7.00 -6.13
C ASN A 379 -3.60 -7.63 -4.88
N ARG A 380 -3.85 -8.92 -4.61
CA ARG A 380 -3.18 -9.65 -3.52
C ARG A 380 -1.68 -9.78 -3.76
N ILE A 381 -1.27 -10.11 -4.98
CA ILE A 381 0.15 -10.23 -5.36
C ILE A 381 0.86 -8.89 -5.20
N ILE A 382 0.26 -7.79 -5.66
CA ILE A 382 0.84 -6.44 -5.51
C ILE A 382 1.02 -6.07 -4.03
N LEU A 383 0.04 -6.38 -3.18
CA LEU A 383 0.16 -6.16 -1.74
C LEU A 383 1.29 -7.00 -1.13
N GLN A 384 1.39 -8.28 -1.49
CA GLN A 384 2.49 -9.15 -1.05
C GLN A 384 3.86 -8.63 -1.49
N GLN A 385 4.00 -8.18 -2.74
CA GLN A 385 5.23 -7.58 -3.26
C GLN A 385 5.62 -6.29 -2.51
N LYS A 386 4.64 -5.44 -2.17
CA LYS A 386 4.89 -4.22 -1.36
C LYS A 386 5.41 -4.57 0.04
N TRP A 387 4.81 -5.57 0.69
CA TRP A 387 5.29 -6.05 1.99
C TRP A 387 6.69 -6.65 1.91
N LEU A 388 6.98 -7.43 0.86
CA LEU A 388 8.30 -7.99 0.63
C LEU A 388 9.37 -6.89 0.46
N MET A 389 9.10 -5.87 -0.37
CA MET A 389 10.00 -4.74 -0.56
C MET A 389 10.24 -3.96 0.75
N PHE A 390 9.20 -3.78 1.56
CA PHE A 390 9.32 -3.14 2.87
C PHE A 390 10.23 -3.94 3.82
N ILE A 391 10.03 -5.26 3.90
CA ILE A 391 10.84 -6.15 4.75
C ILE A 391 12.32 -6.12 4.32
N VAL A 392 12.59 -6.21 3.01
CA VAL A 392 13.96 -6.13 2.46
C VAL A 392 14.57 -4.77 2.77
N GLY A 393 13.84 -3.67 2.61
CA GLY A 393 14.34 -2.34 2.98
C GLY A 393 14.68 -2.23 4.47
N ALA A 394 13.82 -2.77 5.34
CA ALA A 394 14.03 -2.77 6.78
C ALA A 394 15.26 -3.60 7.19
N THR A 395 15.52 -4.76 6.55
CA THR A 395 16.70 -5.57 6.86
C THR A 395 17.99 -4.88 6.44
N PHE A 396 18.04 -4.19 5.30
CA PHE A 396 19.19 -3.38 4.90
C PHE A 396 19.46 -2.22 5.88
N LEU A 397 18.41 -1.52 6.31
CA LEU A 397 18.54 -0.45 7.31
C LEU A 397 19.06 -0.96 8.65
N LEU A 398 18.54 -2.10 9.11
CA LEU A 398 19.01 -2.75 10.34
C LEU A 398 20.47 -3.18 10.22
N GLY A 399 20.86 -3.80 9.10
CA GLY A 399 22.24 -4.18 8.82
C GLY A 399 23.18 -2.98 8.80
N GLY A 400 22.79 -1.89 8.14
CA GLY A 400 23.55 -0.64 8.14
C GLY A 400 23.69 -0.02 9.53
N PHE A 401 22.64 -0.05 10.34
CA PHE A 401 22.67 0.43 11.72
C PHE A 401 23.62 -0.40 12.60
N VAL A 402 23.58 -1.73 12.48
CA VAL A 402 24.49 -2.63 13.21
C VAL A 402 25.94 -2.39 12.79
N LEU A 403 26.21 -2.29 11.48
CA LEU A 403 27.55 -2.02 10.95
C LEU A 403 28.09 -0.67 11.41
N TYR A 404 27.27 0.38 11.38
CA TYR A 404 27.65 1.72 11.87
C TYR A 404 28.05 1.68 13.35
N ASN A 405 27.26 1.02 14.20
CA ASN A 405 27.58 0.90 15.62
C ASN A 405 28.86 0.09 15.85
N PHE A 406 29.10 -0.96 15.06
CA PHE A 406 30.32 -1.75 15.13
C PHE A 406 31.56 -0.91 14.78
N LEU A 407 31.54 -0.18 13.66
CA LEU A 407 32.63 0.71 13.25
C LEU A 407 32.89 1.82 14.27
N LYS A 408 31.81 2.41 14.83
CA LYS A 408 31.91 3.41 15.88
C LYS A 408 32.62 2.86 17.12
N ARG A 409 32.27 1.65 17.56
CA ARG A 409 32.91 0.99 18.72
C ARG A 409 34.41 0.75 18.47
N LYS A 410 34.78 0.26 17.29
CA LYS A 410 36.19 0.06 16.91
C LYS A 410 36.99 1.36 16.94
N ASN A 411 36.45 2.44 16.36
CA ASN A 411 37.10 3.75 16.38
C ASN A 411 37.28 4.31 17.80
N LEU A 412 36.30 4.10 18.70
CA LEU A 412 36.41 4.53 20.09
C LEU A 412 37.48 3.76 20.85
N GLN A 413 37.60 2.45 20.61
CA GLN A 413 38.65 1.62 21.22
C GLN A 413 40.05 2.09 20.80
N SER A 414 40.28 2.29 19.50
CA SER A 414 41.58 2.77 19.02
C SER A 414 41.95 4.17 19.53
N ARG A 415 40.96 5.04 19.78
CA ARG A 415 41.21 6.35 20.41
C ARG A 415 41.60 6.20 21.88
N ALA A 416 40.94 5.31 22.61
CA ALA A 416 41.25 5.06 24.02
C ALA A 416 42.68 4.51 24.18
N GLU A 417 43.10 3.57 23.33
CA GLU A 417 44.46 3.03 23.34
C GLU A 417 45.52 4.10 23.06
N ARG A 418 45.28 5.00 22.09
CA ARG A 418 46.22 6.11 21.80
C ARG A 418 46.40 7.06 22.99
N LEU A 419 45.30 7.41 23.65
CA LEU A 419 45.33 8.27 24.83
C LEU A 419 46.09 7.65 26.00
N LEU A 420 46.00 6.32 26.17
CA LEU A 420 46.76 5.61 27.19
C LEU A 420 48.27 5.68 26.93
N VAL A 421 48.70 5.42 25.70
CA VAL A 421 50.12 5.49 25.30
C VAL A 421 50.68 6.90 25.49
N GLU A 422 49.90 7.93 25.12
CA GLU A 422 50.29 9.33 25.30
C GLU A 422 50.45 9.69 26.79
N ASN A 423 49.55 9.20 27.65
CA ASN A 423 49.63 9.42 29.09
C ASN A 423 50.89 8.76 29.71
N ASP A 424 51.23 7.56 29.28
CA ASP A 424 52.41 6.85 29.76
C ASP A 424 53.71 7.54 29.33
N LYS A 425 53.73 8.10 28.11
CA LYS A 425 54.85 8.92 27.63
C LYS A 425 55.07 10.16 28.50
N LEU A 426 54.01 10.92 28.79
CA LEU A 426 54.11 12.12 29.64
C LEU A 426 54.61 11.80 31.06
N LYS A 427 54.19 10.67 31.64
CA LYS A 427 54.68 10.23 32.95
C LYS A 427 56.17 9.89 32.94
N LEU A 428 56.68 9.32 31.86
CA LEU A 428 58.11 9.01 31.70
C LEU A 428 58.95 10.29 31.57
N GLU A 429 58.47 11.27 30.79
CA GLU A 429 59.12 12.57 30.66
C GLU A 429 59.23 13.27 32.03
N GLN A 430 58.12 13.31 32.80
CA GLN A 430 58.11 13.90 34.13
C GLN A 430 59.12 13.25 35.09
N LYS A 431 59.23 11.91 35.10
CA LYS A 431 60.21 11.19 35.93
C LYS A 431 61.65 11.51 35.55
N THR A 432 61.91 11.72 34.25
CA THR A 432 63.25 12.03 33.75
C THR A 432 63.71 13.42 34.21
N PHE A 433 62.81 14.40 34.26
CA PHE A 433 63.11 15.75 34.78
C PHE A 433 63.50 15.75 36.27
N GLN A 434 62.84 14.93 37.10
CA GLN A 434 63.10 14.89 38.55
C GLN A 434 64.49 14.37 38.94
N LEU A 435 65.21 13.70 38.03
CA LEU A 435 66.51 13.08 38.31
C LEU A 435 67.71 14.02 38.09
N LYS A 436 67.53 15.25 37.59
CA LYS A 436 68.62 16.13 37.15
C LYS A 436 69.26 17.02 38.23
N ILE A 437 68.66 17.16 39.43
CA ILE A 437 69.24 17.91 40.56
C ILE A 437 69.16 17.05 41.82
N SER A 438 70.29 16.78 42.48
CA SER A 438 70.33 16.09 43.77
C SER A 438 69.93 17.06 44.89
N PRO A 439 68.74 16.94 45.51
CA PRO A 439 68.33 17.84 46.60
C PRO A 439 69.31 17.80 47.78
N HIS A 440 69.96 16.65 47.95
CA HIS A 440 70.99 16.42 48.96
C HIS A 440 72.21 17.35 48.80
N PHE A 441 72.67 17.61 47.57
CA PHE A 441 73.79 18.53 47.35
C PHE A 441 73.45 19.96 47.80
N ILE A 442 72.23 20.44 47.50
CA ILE A 442 71.77 21.77 47.92
C ILE A 442 71.69 21.85 49.45
N PHE A 443 71.08 20.85 50.11
CA PHE A 443 71.01 20.82 51.57
C PHE A 443 72.40 20.83 52.22
N ASN A 444 73.32 19.98 51.74
CA ASN A 444 74.67 19.90 52.31
C ASN A 444 75.48 21.18 52.13
N THR A 445 75.32 21.85 50.98
CA THR A 445 76.03 23.10 50.70
C THR A 445 75.53 24.23 51.62
N VAL A 446 74.22 24.30 51.85
CA VAL A 446 73.62 25.25 52.80
C VAL A 446 74.03 24.95 54.25
N SER A 447 74.04 23.67 54.65
CA SER A 447 74.50 23.27 55.99
C SER A 447 75.97 23.60 56.24
N ASN A 448 76.85 23.44 55.24
CA ASN A 448 78.26 23.81 55.38
C ASN A 448 78.44 25.33 55.48
N LEU A 449 77.68 26.11 54.71
CA LEU A 449 77.66 27.57 54.83
C LEU A 449 77.21 28.02 56.23
N GLN A 450 76.19 27.38 56.81
CA GLN A 450 75.78 27.63 58.20
C GLN A 450 76.91 27.35 59.20
N GLY A 451 77.70 26.28 58.97
CA GLY A 451 78.90 25.96 59.76
C GLY A 451 79.95 27.07 59.71
N LEU A 452 80.34 27.51 58.50
CA LEU A 452 81.33 28.58 58.30
C LEU A 452 80.88 29.92 58.93
N ILE A 453 79.58 30.23 58.90
CA ILE A 453 79.02 31.41 59.57
C ILE A 453 79.13 31.26 61.10
N SER A 454 78.82 30.08 61.65
CA SER A 454 78.90 29.79 63.08
C SER A 454 80.34 29.89 63.63
N GLU A 455 81.32 29.48 62.83
CA GLU A 455 82.76 29.56 63.17
C GLU A 455 83.35 30.98 63.00
N LYS A 456 82.53 31.97 62.65
CA LYS A 456 82.91 33.38 62.40
C LYS A 456 83.93 33.58 61.27
N GLU A 457 84.03 32.63 60.33
CA GLU A 457 84.88 32.75 59.15
C GLU A 457 84.18 33.55 58.04
N THR A 458 83.98 34.86 58.26
CA THR A 458 83.18 35.72 57.38
C THR A 458 83.71 35.75 55.94
N THR A 459 85.02 35.81 55.74
CA THR A 459 85.64 35.83 54.40
C THR A 459 85.47 34.52 53.65
N LYS A 460 85.65 33.36 54.31
CA LYS A 460 85.42 32.05 53.69
C LYS A 460 83.94 31.82 53.39
N SER A 461 83.04 32.26 54.28
CA SER A 461 81.58 32.17 54.07
C SER A 461 81.11 32.96 52.84
N ILE A 462 81.58 34.20 52.66
CA ILE A 462 81.24 35.03 51.48
C ILE A 462 81.78 34.39 50.20
N SER A 463 83.02 33.91 50.22
CA SER A 463 83.63 33.21 49.08
C SER A 463 82.86 31.93 48.71
N TYR A 464 82.48 31.13 49.71
CA TYR A 464 81.70 29.91 49.54
C TYR A 464 80.32 30.20 48.94
N LEU A 465 79.60 31.19 49.47
CA LEU A 465 78.29 31.61 48.96
C LEU A 465 78.39 32.14 47.52
N THR A 466 79.43 32.89 47.19
CA THR A 466 79.64 33.43 45.83
C THR A 466 79.88 32.30 44.83
N LYS A 467 80.75 31.35 45.17
CA LYS A 467 81.01 30.15 44.34
C LYS A 467 79.76 29.29 44.20
N PHE A 468 79.00 29.11 45.29
CA PHE A 468 77.74 28.35 45.26
C PHE A 468 76.68 29.02 44.39
N ALA A 469 76.48 30.34 44.52
CA ALA A 469 75.53 31.08 43.70
C ALA A 469 75.92 31.06 42.21
N ARG A 470 77.23 31.15 41.92
CA ARG A 470 77.76 31.03 40.54
C ARG A 470 77.49 29.64 39.97
N LEU A 471 77.82 28.58 40.71
CA LEU A 471 77.56 27.20 40.29
C LEU A 471 76.06 26.97 40.04
N MET A 472 75.19 27.41 40.95
CA MET A 472 73.73 27.26 40.80
C MET A 472 73.18 28.04 39.61
N ARG A 473 73.68 29.26 39.37
CA ARG A 473 73.29 30.05 38.21
C ARG A 473 73.69 29.35 36.92
N ASN A 474 74.93 28.88 36.82
CA ASN A 474 75.44 28.20 35.63
C ASN A 474 74.66 26.89 35.38
N ILE A 475 74.35 26.11 36.42
CA ILE A 475 73.52 24.90 36.29
C ILE A 475 72.14 25.23 35.71
N LEU A 476 71.47 26.28 36.18
CA LEU A 476 70.15 26.69 35.68
C LEU A 476 70.18 27.29 34.27
N GLU A 477 71.28 27.95 33.92
CA GLU A 477 71.47 28.54 32.59
C GLU A 477 71.69 27.44 31.55
N PHE A 478 72.57 26.47 31.86
CA PHE A 478 72.87 25.34 31.00
C PHE A 478 71.81 24.23 31.02
N GLU A 479 70.82 24.26 31.91
CA GLU A 479 69.68 23.31 31.90
C GLU A 479 68.84 23.42 30.62
N LYS A 480 68.85 24.60 29.97
CA LYS A 480 68.07 24.87 28.75
C LYS A 480 68.77 24.42 27.48
N GLU A 481 70.06 24.16 27.55
CA GLU A 481 70.89 23.78 26.42
C GLU A 481 71.10 22.26 26.40
N ASP A 482 71.00 21.66 25.21
CA ASP A 482 71.27 20.23 25.05
C ASP A 482 72.78 19.92 25.19
N PHE A 483 73.65 20.91 24.90
CA PHE A 483 75.11 20.82 24.93
C PHE A 483 75.75 22.15 25.38
N ILE A 484 76.93 22.08 26.00
CA ILE A 484 77.75 23.23 26.43
C ILE A 484 79.21 23.03 26.00
N SER A 485 80.02 24.09 25.97
CA SER A 485 81.45 23.96 25.68
C SER A 485 82.16 23.11 26.74
N ILE A 486 83.22 22.40 26.35
CA ILE A 486 84.07 21.68 27.31
C ILE A 486 84.69 22.65 28.31
N GLU A 487 85.04 23.86 27.87
CA GLU A 487 85.51 24.90 28.77
C GLU A 487 84.49 25.20 29.88
N ASP A 488 83.21 25.30 29.55
CA ASP A 488 82.16 25.55 30.53
C ASP A 488 81.89 24.35 31.44
N GLU A 489 81.94 23.11 30.92
CA GLU A 489 81.88 21.90 31.76
C GLU A 489 83.08 21.84 32.72
N ILE A 490 84.28 22.18 32.27
CA ILE A 490 85.48 22.26 33.12
C ILE A 490 85.27 23.30 34.22
N ARG A 491 84.82 24.51 33.88
CA ARG A 491 84.53 25.57 34.86
C ARG A 491 83.49 25.14 35.88
N LEU A 492 82.44 24.44 35.46
CA LEU A 492 81.42 23.87 36.35
C LEU A 492 82.03 22.86 37.33
N LEU A 493 82.88 21.95 36.82
CA LEU A 493 83.55 20.94 37.65
C LEU A 493 84.55 21.57 38.62
N GLU A 494 85.30 22.58 38.19
CA GLU A 494 86.20 23.32 39.06
C GLU A 494 85.45 24.04 40.18
N ASP A 495 84.36 24.74 39.85
CA ASP A 495 83.50 25.41 40.84
C ASP A 495 82.93 24.40 41.83
N TYR A 496 82.47 23.25 41.35
CA TYR A 496 82.01 22.15 42.19
C TYR A 496 83.12 21.59 43.09
N MET A 497 84.27 21.22 42.54
CA MET A 497 85.38 20.62 43.29
C MET A 497 85.96 21.60 44.31
N GLN A 498 86.04 22.89 43.99
CA GLN A 498 86.48 23.92 44.95
C GLN A 498 85.49 24.08 46.11
N LEU A 499 84.18 24.05 45.84
CA LEU A 499 83.16 24.02 46.91
C LEU A 499 83.27 22.76 47.78
N GLN A 500 83.63 21.62 47.18
CA GLN A 500 83.87 20.39 47.94
C GLN A 500 85.16 20.47 48.76
N GLN A 501 86.26 21.02 48.23
CA GLN A 501 87.51 21.22 48.98
C GLN A 501 87.29 22.08 50.23
N MET A 502 86.41 23.08 50.14
CA MET A 502 86.04 23.91 51.30
C MET A 502 85.17 23.17 52.34
N ARG A 503 84.61 22.00 52.02
CA ARG A 503 83.76 21.19 52.90
C ARG A 503 84.51 20.05 53.58
N PHE A 504 85.45 19.41 52.89
CA PHE A 504 86.16 18.24 53.42
C PHE A 504 87.40 18.66 54.23
N LYS A 505 87.56 18.08 55.42
CA LYS A 505 88.75 18.28 56.28
C LYS A 505 90.00 17.65 55.68
N THR A 506 89.83 16.53 54.98
CA THR A 506 90.90 15.85 54.23
C THR A 506 91.04 16.53 52.87
N SER A 507 92.20 17.13 52.60
CA SER A 507 92.46 17.78 51.32
C SER A 507 92.56 16.75 50.20
N PHE A 508 91.93 17.05 49.07
CA PHE A 508 92.14 16.34 47.82
C PHE A 508 92.68 17.30 46.75
N GLU A 509 93.51 16.78 45.87
CA GLU A 509 94.05 17.47 44.71
C GLU A 509 93.30 17.01 43.45
N TYR A 510 93.17 17.89 42.48
CA TYR A 510 92.63 17.52 41.18
C TYR A 510 93.51 18.06 40.06
N SER A 511 93.56 17.33 38.95
CA SER A 511 94.17 17.79 37.70
C SER A 511 93.21 17.54 36.55
N ILE A 512 93.09 18.52 35.66
CA ILE A 512 92.32 18.41 34.43
C ILE A 512 93.31 18.57 33.29
N THR A 513 93.44 17.54 32.46
CA THR A 513 94.33 17.54 31.30
C THR A 513 93.49 17.42 30.04
N VAL A 514 93.71 18.33 29.11
CA VAL A 514 93.04 18.32 27.82
C VAL A 514 94.10 18.13 26.74
N ASP A 515 93.91 17.15 25.86
CA ASP A 515 94.78 16.88 24.71
C ASP A 515 94.87 18.13 23.80
N ASP A 516 96.07 18.44 23.28
CA ASP A 516 96.30 19.58 22.39
C ASP A 516 95.42 19.55 21.11
N ASN A 517 94.89 18.37 20.77
CA ASN A 517 93.97 18.17 19.63
C ASN A 517 92.48 18.40 19.97
N ILE A 518 92.18 18.93 21.16
CA ILE A 518 90.84 19.31 21.62
C ILE A 518 90.82 20.83 21.77
N GLU A 519 89.87 21.49 21.10
CA GLU A 519 89.61 22.92 21.25
C GLU A 519 88.45 23.10 22.25
N PRO A 520 88.71 23.40 23.54
CA PRO A 520 87.67 23.30 24.58
C PRO A 520 86.54 24.32 24.43
N TYR A 521 86.80 25.41 23.70
CA TYR A 521 85.85 26.48 23.44
C TYR A 521 84.91 26.16 22.27
N LEU A 522 85.30 25.30 21.32
CA LEU A 522 84.46 24.91 20.17
C LEU A 522 83.76 23.58 20.38
N GLN A 523 84.40 22.66 21.09
CA GLN A 523 83.87 21.31 21.26
C GLN A 523 82.83 21.26 22.37
N LEU A 524 81.73 20.57 22.07
CA LEU A 524 80.52 20.54 22.88
C LEU A 524 80.33 19.20 23.59
N ILE A 525 79.86 19.28 24.83
CA ILE A 525 79.57 18.15 25.72
C ILE A 525 78.21 18.33 26.39
N PRO A 526 77.42 17.26 26.64
CA PRO A 526 76.20 17.38 27.43
C PRO A 526 76.51 17.97 28.82
N PRO A 527 75.75 18.99 29.29
CA PRO A 527 76.04 19.64 30.55
C PRO A 527 75.94 18.67 31.74
N MET A 528 76.83 18.81 32.71
CA MET A 528 76.90 18.01 33.94
C MET A 528 77.04 16.50 33.65
N LEU A 529 77.71 16.13 32.56
CA LEU A 529 77.92 14.73 32.22
C LEU A 529 78.91 14.08 33.19
N LEU A 530 79.94 14.82 33.61
CA LEU A 530 81.06 14.31 34.40
C LEU A 530 80.82 14.44 35.90
N GLN A 531 80.03 15.42 36.31
CA GLN A 531 79.75 15.73 37.71
C GLN A 531 79.34 14.51 38.55
N PRO A 532 78.42 13.61 38.11
CA PRO A 532 78.00 12.48 38.94
C PRO A 532 79.16 11.55 39.32
N PHE A 533 80.19 11.45 38.46
CA PHE A 533 81.35 10.61 38.71
C PHE A 533 82.37 11.33 39.60
N VAL A 534 82.59 12.62 39.38
CA VAL A 534 83.41 13.46 40.27
C VAL A 534 82.81 13.53 41.68
N GLU A 535 81.50 13.68 41.80
CA GLU A 535 80.78 13.63 43.08
C GLU A 535 80.98 12.28 43.78
N ASN A 536 80.87 11.18 43.04
CA ASN A 536 81.10 9.85 43.59
C ASN A 536 82.54 9.69 44.11
N SER A 537 83.55 10.14 43.35
CA SER A 537 84.96 10.09 43.78
C SER A 537 85.18 10.89 45.07
N ILE A 538 84.58 12.07 45.20
CA ILE A 538 84.74 12.93 46.38
C ILE A 538 83.96 12.41 47.59
N VAL A 539 82.67 12.11 47.42
CA VAL A 539 81.77 11.77 48.53
C VAL A 539 81.99 10.33 49.00
N HIS A 540 82.06 9.39 48.07
CA HIS A 540 82.19 7.97 48.38
C HIS A 540 83.64 7.49 48.36
N GLY A 541 84.46 8.01 47.43
CA GLY A 541 85.86 7.63 47.31
C GLY A 541 86.76 8.14 48.44
N PHE A 542 86.56 9.38 48.89
CA PHE A 542 87.45 10.06 49.86
C PHE A 542 86.91 10.19 51.29
N GLY A 543 85.67 9.74 51.56
CA GLY A 543 84.98 10.02 52.82
C GLY A 543 85.65 9.52 54.11
N ASN A 544 86.72 8.69 54.04
CA ASN A 544 87.47 8.13 55.18
C ASN A 544 88.86 7.61 54.75
N ILE A 545 89.62 8.38 53.97
CA ILE A 545 91.01 8.03 53.61
C ILE A 545 92.00 8.78 54.50
N ASP A 546 93.11 8.14 54.86
CA ASP A 546 94.18 8.71 55.69
C ASP A 546 95.29 9.38 54.85
N TYR A 547 95.08 9.49 53.54
CA TYR A 547 95.99 10.11 52.56
C TYR A 547 95.26 11.17 51.72
N ILE A 548 96.01 11.96 50.96
CA ILE A 548 95.47 13.00 50.07
C ILE A 548 94.78 12.33 48.87
N GLY A 549 93.49 12.61 48.70
CA GLY A 549 92.72 12.18 47.54
C GLY A 549 93.22 12.88 46.27
N LYS A 550 93.21 12.20 45.13
CA LYS A 550 93.62 12.72 43.83
C LYS A 550 92.58 12.34 42.79
N ILE A 551 92.11 13.33 42.04
CA ILE A 551 91.20 13.13 40.89
C ILE A 551 91.88 13.66 39.64
N ASN A 552 92.05 12.80 38.64
CA ASN A 552 92.57 13.17 37.33
C ASN A 552 91.44 13.04 36.30
N ILE A 553 91.15 14.13 35.61
CA ILE A 553 90.17 14.18 34.52
C ILE A 553 90.96 14.42 33.23
N ILE A 554 90.85 13.50 32.28
CA ILE A 554 91.60 13.53 31.04
C ILE A 554 90.61 13.54 29.88
N PHE A 555 90.75 14.52 29.00
CA PHE A 555 90.03 14.59 27.72
C PHE A 555 91.01 14.21 26.60
N GLU A 556 90.73 13.13 25.88
CA GLU A 556 91.55 12.63 24.78
C GLU A 556 90.73 12.52 23.49
N ASN A 557 91.35 12.85 22.35
CA ASN A 557 90.75 12.63 21.04
C ASN A 557 91.21 11.27 20.50
N LYS A 558 90.30 10.30 20.41
CA LYS A 558 90.60 8.95 19.89
C LYS A 558 89.64 8.59 18.77
N THR A 559 90.18 8.36 17.58
CA THR A 559 89.46 7.78 16.43
C THR A 559 88.16 8.52 16.06
N GLY A 560 88.12 9.86 16.20
CA GLY A 560 86.95 10.69 15.87
C GLY A 560 85.89 10.79 16.97
N ASN A 561 86.14 10.20 18.14
CA ASN A 561 85.35 10.37 19.36
C ASN A 561 86.18 11.07 20.44
N MET A 562 85.47 11.72 21.36
CA MET A 562 86.03 12.23 22.59
C MET A 562 85.96 11.16 23.68
N GLU A 563 87.12 10.73 24.14
CA GLU A 563 87.26 9.87 25.31
C GLU A 563 87.53 10.73 26.54
N ILE A 564 86.69 10.57 27.55
CA ILE A 564 86.81 11.29 28.81
C ILE A 564 87.07 10.27 29.91
N ILE A 565 88.20 10.42 30.56
CA ILE A 565 88.68 9.48 31.59
C ILE A 565 88.71 10.21 32.92
N ILE A 566 87.98 9.69 33.91
CA ILE A 566 88.02 10.16 35.29
C ILE A 566 88.66 9.08 36.13
N GLN A 567 89.77 9.41 36.80
CA GLN A 567 90.49 8.50 37.68
C GLN A 567 90.62 9.11 39.07
N ASP A 568 90.29 8.34 40.10
CA ASP A 568 90.63 8.70 41.46
C ASP A 568 91.53 7.67 42.12
N ASN A 569 92.19 8.07 43.21
CA ASN A 569 92.99 7.19 44.06
C ASN A 569 92.25 6.75 45.34
N GLY A 570 90.92 6.74 45.34
CA GLY A 570 90.10 6.46 46.52
C GLY A 570 90.08 4.99 46.93
N ARG A 571 89.09 4.59 47.73
CA ARG A 571 89.00 3.25 48.33
C ARG A 571 88.81 2.07 47.35
N GLY A 572 88.54 2.33 46.07
CA GLY A 572 88.48 1.30 45.03
C GLY A 572 87.58 0.10 45.34
N GLU A 573 88.06 -1.12 45.04
CA GLU A 573 87.33 -2.39 45.25
C GLU A 573 86.90 -2.62 46.71
N ALA A 574 87.58 -2.03 47.70
CA ALA A 574 87.21 -2.16 49.11
C ALA A 574 85.84 -1.52 49.43
N ALA A 575 85.33 -0.62 48.59
CA ALA A 575 83.99 -0.04 48.70
C ALA A 575 82.87 -0.88 48.04
N GLN A 576 83.19 -1.77 47.09
CA GLN A 576 82.19 -2.61 46.42
C GLN A 576 81.67 -3.77 47.29
N ASN A 577 82.45 -4.20 48.30
CA ASN A 577 82.08 -5.33 49.17
C ASN A 577 81.10 -4.97 50.30
N VAL A 578 80.74 -3.70 50.48
CA VAL A 578 79.84 -3.24 51.57
C VAL A 578 78.41 -2.96 51.08
N ASP A 579 78.21 -2.68 49.79
CA ASP A 579 76.89 -2.49 49.17
C ASP A 579 76.76 -3.33 47.90
N GLY A 580 76.26 -4.55 48.05
CA GLY A 580 76.20 -5.56 46.98
C GLY A 580 75.57 -5.10 45.66
N ASN A 581 76.24 -5.42 44.56
CA ASN A 581 75.79 -5.55 43.17
C ASN A 581 74.74 -4.55 42.64
N LYS A 582 74.70 -3.32 43.15
CA LYS A 582 73.98 -2.20 42.54
C LYS A 582 74.88 -1.57 41.50
N GLN A 583 74.59 -1.80 40.23
CA GLN A 583 75.08 -0.96 39.15
C GLN A 583 74.83 0.51 39.54
N SER A 584 75.89 1.30 39.73
CA SER A 584 75.76 2.63 40.35
C SER A 584 74.73 3.44 39.58
N LEU A 585 73.76 4.02 40.31
CA LEU A 585 72.64 4.76 39.74
C LEU A 585 73.11 5.85 38.75
N SER A 586 74.28 6.45 39.03
CA SER A 586 74.95 7.42 38.15
C SER A 586 75.32 6.82 36.77
N THR A 587 75.76 5.57 36.71
CA THR A 587 76.12 4.89 35.45
C THR A 587 74.88 4.52 34.64
N SER A 588 73.82 4.03 35.29
CA SER A 588 72.58 3.67 34.58
C SER A 588 71.86 4.91 34.03
N ILE A 589 71.83 6.01 34.80
CA ILE A 589 71.28 7.30 34.36
C ILE A 589 72.13 7.87 33.22
N THR A 590 73.46 7.90 33.35
CA THR A 590 74.35 8.41 32.29
C THR A 590 74.23 7.59 31.01
N ARG A 591 74.18 6.25 31.10
CA ARG A 591 73.98 5.38 29.94
C ARG A 591 72.63 5.61 29.27
N GLN A 592 71.56 5.82 30.04
CA GLN A 592 70.24 6.13 29.48
C GLN A 592 70.23 7.51 28.82
N ARG A 593 70.92 8.50 29.41
CA ARG A 593 71.08 9.85 28.86
C ARG A 593 71.86 9.84 27.55
N LEU A 594 72.99 9.12 27.48
CA LEU A 594 73.77 8.95 26.26
C LEU A 594 72.97 8.27 25.14
N LYS A 595 72.13 7.28 25.44
CA LYS A 595 71.25 6.64 24.45
C LYS A 595 70.20 7.59 23.85
N VAL A 596 69.72 8.55 24.64
CA VAL A 596 68.72 9.53 24.18
C VAL A 596 69.38 10.62 23.34
N LEU A 597 70.53 11.15 23.79
CA LEU A 597 71.24 12.23 23.10
C LEU A 597 71.97 11.72 21.85
N PHE A 598 72.43 10.48 21.86
CA PHE A 598 73.21 9.88 20.78
C PHE A 598 72.66 8.52 20.33
N PRO A 599 71.45 8.46 19.75
CA PRO A 599 70.78 7.19 19.43
C PRO A 599 71.44 6.40 18.29
N LYS A 600 72.33 7.02 17.51
CA LYS A 600 72.95 6.46 16.29
C LYS A 600 74.47 6.28 16.37
N THR A 601 75.10 6.53 17.52
CA THR A 601 76.57 6.41 17.68
C THR A 601 76.91 5.37 18.76
N ASN A 602 78.14 4.85 18.73
CA ASN A 602 78.65 3.92 19.75
C ASN A 602 79.08 4.65 21.04
N SER A 603 78.26 5.57 21.56
CA SER A 603 78.56 6.23 22.83
C SER A 603 78.42 5.25 24.00
N TYR A 604 79.33 5.32 24.96
CA TYR A 604 79.31 4.41 26.11
C TYR A 604 79.81 5.08 27.38
N VAL A 605 79.46 4.45 28.50
CA VAL A 605 80.07 4.70 29.79
C VAL A 605 80.44 3.36 30.42
N HIS A 606 81.73 3.21 30.70
CA HIS A 606 82.31 2.07 31.39
C HIS A 606 82.94 2.53 32.69
N THR A 607 82.74 1.74 33.73
CA THR A 607 83.24 2.01 35.07
C THR A 607 84.00 0.81 35.55
N MET A 608 85.22 1.02 36.05
CA MET A 608 86.12 -0.02 36.52
C MET A 608 86.61 0.35 37.91
N ALA A 609 86.46 -0.56 38.88
CA ALA A 609 87.16 -0.43 40.15
C ALA A 609 88.60 -0.90 39.97
N GLN A 610 89.54 -0.24 40.65
CA GLN A 610 90.95 -0.61 40.72
C GLN A 610 91.32 -0.80 42.19
N ASP A 611 92.42 -1.52 42.46
CA ASP A 611 92.88 -1.81 43.83
C ASP A 611 93.03 -0.54 44.69
N ASN A 612 93.45 0.57 44.06
CA ASN A 612 93.63 1.88 44.69
C ASN A 612 92.85 2.98 43.96
N GLY A 613 91.55 2.77 43.70
CA GLY A 613 90.66 3.84 43.24
C GLY A 613 89.63 3.42 42.19
N PHE A 614 89.03 4.39 41.53
CA PHE A 614 87.99 4.15 40.53
C PHE A 614 88.32 4.85 39.22
N ARG A 615 88.04 4.17 38.10
CA ARG A 615 88.24 4.68 36.74
C ARG A 615 86.93 4.65 35.96
N VAL A 616 86.54 5.80 35.41
CA VAL A 616 85.38 5.95 34.53
C VAL A 616 85.86 6.36 33.15
N GLU A 617 85.36 5.68 32.13
CA GLU A 617 85.64 5.97 30.73
C GLU A 617 84.32 6.27 30.02
N ILE A 618 84.24 7.45 29.43
CA ILE A 618 83.07 7.94 28.72
C ILE A 618 83.49 8.27 27.30
N SER A 619 82.82 7.65 26.32
CA SER A 619 83.04 7.90 24.91
C SER A 619 81.83 8.58 24.30
N ILE A 620 82.04 9.76 23.71
CA ILE A 620 81.00 10.52 23.02
C ILE A 620 81.50 10.97 21.64
N PRO A 621 80.63 11.15 20.63
CA PRO A 621 81.02 11.74 19.36
C PRO A 621 81.50 13.19 19.58
N ILE A 622 82.50 13.63 18.82
CA ILE A 622 82.94 15.03 18.83
C ILE A 622 81.85 15.87 18.15
N ILE A 623 81.40 16.92 18.83
CA ILE A 623 80.45 17.91 18.33
C ILE A 623 81.15 19.26 18.42
N THR A 624 81.10 20.07 17.38
CA THR A 624 81.63 21.43 17.37
C THR A 624 80.50 22.42 17.13
N GLU A 625 80.54 23.59 17.76
CA GLU A 625 79.78 24.74 17.25
C GLU A 625 80.33 25.12 15.87
N GLU A 626 79.46 25.20 14.86
CA GLU A 626 79.82 25.76 13.54
C GLU A 626 80.06 27.27 13.60
#